data_AF-A0A401PM21-F1
#
_entry.id   AF-A0A401PM21-F1
#
_cell.length_a   1.000
_cell.length_b   1.000
_cell.length_c   1.000
_cell.angle_alpha   90.00
_cell.angle_beta   90.00
_cell.angle_gamma   90.00
#
_symmetry.space_group_name_H-M   'P 1'
#
loop_
_entity.id
_entity.type
_entity.pdbx_description
1 polymer ?
#
loop_
_entity_poly.entity_id
_entity_poly.type
_entity_poly.pdbx_seq_one_letter_code
_entity_poly.pdbx_strand_id
1 'polypeptide(L)'
;MDRCLPNYCEHGGECSQSWSTFYCDCTGTGYTGATCHNSRYRQSCETYKHTGNTSGFFSIDPDGSGPQGPLLVYCNMTEDTTWTIIQHNNTKETKLRGSPNHNEPYIVSFNYSANVKQLQTMINSAEHCEQEIGYHCKNSRLLNTPGLY
;
A
#
# COMPACT_ATOMS: atom_id res chain seq x y z
N MET A 1 26.05 -29.74 8.62
CA MET A 1 25.23 -28.67 9.20
C MET A 1 24.49 -28.02 8.06
N ASP A 2 23.16 -28.02 8.10
CA ASP A 2 22.36 -27.34 7.09
C ASP A 2 22.32 -25.84 7.42
N ARG A 3 22.95 -25.03 6.56
CA ARG A 3 23.03 -23.57 6.69
C ARG A 3 21.80 -22.85 6.14
N CYS A 4 20.87 -23.57 5.49
CA CYS A 4 19.57 -23.05 5.09
C CYS A 4 18.46 -23.32 6.12
N LEU A 5 18.81 -23.88 7.28
CA LEU A 5 17.89 -24.13 8.40
C LEU A 5 18.45 -23.53 9.69
N PRO A 6 17.85 -22.43 10.21
CA PRO A 6 16.74 -21.68 9.64
C PRO A 6 17.12 -20.93 8.34
N ASN A 7 16.13 -20.58 7.52
CA ASN A 7 16.39 -19.82 6.28
C ASN A 7 16.74 -18.37 6.63
N TYR A 8 17.98 -17.97 6.36
CA TYR A 8 18.48 -16.60 6.57
C TYR A 8 18.18 -15.66 5.39
N CYS A 9 17.63 -16.16 4.30
CA CYS A 9 17.19 -15.36 3.17
C CYS A 9 15.83 -14.72 3.49
N GLU A 10 15.82 -13.39 3.58
CA GLU A 10 14.64 -12.59 3.89
C GLU A 10 13.76 -12.38 2.64
N HIS A 11 12.54 -11.87 2.86
CA HIS A 11 11.61 -11.44 1.79
C HIS A 11 11.34 -12.50 0.70
N GLY A 12 11.32 -13.78 1.07
CA GLY A 12 11.04 -14.89 0.16
C GLY A 12 12.22 -15.30 -0.72
N GLY A 13 13.45 -14.89 -0.38
CA GLY A 13 14.65 -15.35 -1.08
C GLY A 13 14.87 -16.86 -0.96
N GLU A 14 15.32 -17.49 -2.05
CA GLU A 14 15.59 -18.92 -2.09
C GLU A 14 17.00 -19.21 -1.55
N CYS A 15 17.10 -20.06 -0.53
CA CYS A 15 18.38 -20.44 0.05
C CYS A 15 18.97 -21.66 -0.66
N SER A 16 20.22 -21.53 -1.06
CA SER A 16 21.06 -22.64 -1.51
C SER A 16 22.35 -22.67 -0.70
N GLN A 17 23.01 -23.82 -0.59
CA GLN A 17 24.26 -23.94 0.16
C GLN A 17 25.31 -24.79 -0.52
N SER A 18 26.55 -24.47 -0.20
CA SER A 18 27.76 -25.22 -0.48
C SER A 18 28.29 -25.89 0.79
N TRP A 19 29.44 -26.55 0.69
CA TRP A 19 30.08 -27.17 1.85
C TRP A 19 30.52 -26.16 2.93
N SER A 20 30.88 -24.93 2.54
CA SER A 20 31.42 -23.89 3.45
C SER A 20 30.49 -22.69 3.69
N THR A 21 29.59 -22.37 2.76
CA THR A 21 28.72 -21.17 2.85
C THR A 21 27.31 -21.41 2.29
N PHE A 22 26.37 -20.51 2.58
CA PHE A 22 25.06 -20.40 1.92
C PHE A 22 24.99 -19.20 0.97
N TYR A 23 23.98 -19.18 0.10
CA TYR A 23 23.69 -18.13 -0.86
C TYR A 23 22.17 -17.93 -0.94
N CYS A 24 21.75 -16.67 -1.06
CA CYS A 24 20.36 -16.29 -1.27
C CYS A 24 20.14 -15.82 -2.70
N ASP A 25 19.17 -16.43 -3.39
CA ASP A 25 18.63 -15.87 -4.62
C ASP A 25 17.51 -14.89 -4.28
N CYS A 26 17.76 -13.59 -4.54
CA CYS A 26 16.80 -12.51 -4.33
C CYS A 26 16.01 -12.17 -5.61
N THR A 27 16.13 -12.97 -6.67
CA THR A 27 15.48 -12.70 -7.96
C THR A 27 13.96 -12.69 -7.78
N GLY A 28 13.31 -11.63 -8.28
CA GLY A 28 11.85 -11.49 -8.21
C GLY A 28 11.30 -11.05 -6.84
N THR A 29 12.12 -10.95 -5.79
CA THR A 29 11.64 -10.50 -4.46
C THR A 29 11.49 -8.99 -4.36
N GLY A 30 12.24 -8.23 -5.16
CA GLY A 30 12.34 -6.78 -5.02
C GLY A 30 13.41 -6.33 -4.02
N TYR A 31 14.19 -7.27 -3.47
CA TYR A 31 15.24 -7.01 -2.48
C TYR A 31 16.63 -7.44 -2.99
N THR A 32 17.67 -7.01 -2.27
CA THR A 32 19.09 -7.20 -2.60
C THR A 32 19.95 -7.40 -1.36
N GLY A 33 21.22 -7.71 -1.57
CA GLY A 33 22.19 -8.01 -0.52
C GLY A 33 22.36 -9.52 -0.32
N ALA A 34 23.30 -9.90 0.53
CA ALA A 34 23.66 -11.30 0.76
C ALA A 34 22.49 -12.15 1.32
N THR A 35 21.55 -11.51 2.03
CA THR A 35 20.39 -12.13 2.67
C THR A 35 19.05 -11.59 2.15
N CYS A 36 19.04 -10.86 1.02
CA CYS A 36 17.85 -10.17 0.51
C CYS A 36 17.21 -9.18 1.51
N HIS A 37 18.02 -8.56 2.37
CA HIS A 37 17.56 -7.60 3.37
C HIS A 37 17.21 -6.23 2.78
N ASN A 38 17.95 -5.76 1.78
CA ASN A 38 17.86 -4.36 1.34
C ASN A 38 16.84 -4.18 0.22
N SER A 39 15.84 -3.33 0.42
CA SER A 39 14.89 -2.97 -0.63
C SER A 39 15.56 -2.34 -1.85
N ARG A 40 15.07 -2.67 -3.05
CA ARG A 40 15.46 -1.99 -4.29
C ARG A 40 14.71 -0.69 -4.51
N TYR A 41 13.59 -0.49 -3.82
CA TYR A 41 12.67 0.61 -4.08
C TYR A 41 12.86 1.74 -3.07
N ARG A 42 12.47 2.96 -3.44
CA ARG A 42 12.47 4.08 -2.51
C ARG A 42 11.31 3.96 -1.54
N GLN A 43 11.47 4.51 -0.34
CA GLN A 43 10.45 4.41 0.71
C GLN A 43 9.20 5.25 0.45
N SER A 44 9.31 6.30 -0.36
CA SER A 44 8.18 7.20 -0.61
C SER A 44 8.26 7.87 -1.97
N CYS A 45 7.12 8.38 -2.45
CA CYS A 45 7.06 9.25 -3.62
C CYS A 45 7.91 10.52 -3.44
N GLU A 46 7.99 11.07 -2.22
CA GLU A 46 8.85 12.22 -1.89
C GLU A 46 10.33 11.92 -2.18
N THR A 47 10.78 10.71 -1.82
CA THR A 47 12.15 10.27 -2.11
C THR A 47 12.42 10.18 -3.61
N TYR A 48 11.43 9.75 -4.40
CA TYR A 48 11.55 9.76 -5.87
C TYR A 48 11.60 11.19 -6.41
N LYS A 49 10.77 12.11 -5.91
CA LYS A 49 10.80 13.53 -6.29
C LYS A 49 12.18 14.15 -6.05
N HIS A 50 12.77 13.92 -4.89
CA HIS A 50 14.12 14.41 -4.55
C HIS A 50 15.25 13.84 -5.43
N THR A 51 15.03 12.71 -6.10
CA THR A 51 16.00 12.16 -7.06
C THR A 51 15.78 12.67 -8.50
N GLY A 52 14.89 13.65 -8.68
CA GLY A 52 14.61 14.31 -9.96
C GLY A 52 13.53 13.61 -10.79
N ASN A 53 12.77 12.69 -10.20
CA ASN A 53 11.63 12.07 -10.89
C ASN A 53 10.42 13.02 -10.93
N THR A 54 9.55 12.80 -11.92
CA THR A 54 8.26 13.48 -12.06
C THR A 54 7.10 12.54 -11.74
N SER A 55 5.87 13.06 -11.70
CA SER A 55 4.66 12.26 -11.46
C SER A 55 4.56 11.03 -12.36
N GLY A 56 4.05 9.93 -11.80
CA GLY A 56 3.94 8.66 -12.51
C GLY A 56 3.68 7.49 -11.57
N PHE A 57 3.65 6.28 -12.13
CA PHE A 57 3.55 5.06 -11.33
C PHE A 57 4.94 4.61 -10.87
N PHE A 58 5.07 4.38 -9.56
CA PHE A 58 6.31 3.91 -8.95
C PHE A 58 6.02 2.77 -7.98
N SER A 59 6.94 1.81 -7.91
CA SER A 59 7.00 0.89 -6.78
C SER A 59 7.71 1.56 -5.63
N ILE A 60 7.07 1.61 -4.46
CA ILE A 60 7.64 2.09 -3.21
C ILE A 60 7.69 0.95 -2.19
N ASP A 61 8.60 1.08 -1.23
CA ASP A 61 8.74 0.16 -0.10
C ASP A 61 8.82 0.95 1.22
N PRO A 62 7.67 1.31 1.80
CA PRO A 62 7.61 2.25 2.92
C PRO A 62 8.35 1.78 4.17
N ASP A 63 8.28 0.49 4.49
CA ASP A 63 8.98 -0.11 5.62
C ASP A 63 10.39 -0.61 5.27
N GLY A 64 10.79 -0.57 4.00
CA GLY A 64 12.14 -0.92 3.58
C GLY A 64 12.42 -2.39 3.86
N SER A 65 13.39 -2.68 4.73
CA SER A 65 13.67 -4.07 5.17
C SER A 65 12.63 -4.63 6.16
N GLY A 66 11.46 -4.00 6.24
CA GLY A 66 10.35 -4.44 7.08
C GLY A 66 9.58 -5.62 6.47
N PRO A 67 8.57 -6.13 7.17
CA PRO A 67 7.87 -7.35 6.77
C PRO A 67 6.92 -7.17 5.58
N GLN A 68 6.62 -5.94 5.14
CA GLN A 68 5.77 -5.72 3.98
C GLN A 68 6.60 -5.59 2.71
N GLY A 69 6.16 -6.28 1.66
CA GLY A 69 6.77 -6.12 0.34
C GLY A 69 6.43 -4.78 -0.31
N PRO A 70 7.14 -4.41 -1.39
CA PRO A 70 6.88 -3.19 -2.15
C PRO A 70 5.48 -3.18 -2.76
N LEU A 71 4.95 -1.97 -2.97
CA LEU A 71 3.66 -1.75 -3.61
C LEU A 71 3.74 -0.72 -4.74
N LEU A 72 2.94 -0.93 -5.79
CA LEU A 72 2.79 0.01 -6.90
C LEU A 72 1.77 1.09 -6.54
N VAL A 73 2.17 2.35 -6.65
CA VAL A 73 1.36 3.53 -6.36
C VAL A 73 1.48 4.56 -7.46
N TYR A 74 0.53 5.49 -7.53
CA TYR A 74 0.70 6.69 -8.34
C TYR A 74 1.28 7.82 -7.47
N CYS A 75 2.45 8.31 -7.84
CA CYS A 75 3.06 9.47 -7.21
C CYS A 75 2.65 10.72 -7.97
N ASN A 76 1.95 11.64 -7.30
CA ASN A 76 1.69 12.96 -7.82
C ASN A 76 2.69 13.96 -7.21
N MET A 77 3.62 14.45 -8.03
CA MET A 77 4.74 15.32 -7.66
C MET A 77 4.64 16.71 -8.33
N THR A 78 3.46 17.11 -8.79
CA THR A 78 3.29 18.34 -9.59
C THR A 78 3.39 19.64 -8.79
N GLU A 79 3.13 19.58 -7.49
CA GLU A 79 3.07 20.74 -6.60
C GLU A 79 4.14 20.66 -5.50
N ASP A 80 4.12 21.61 -4.56
CA ASP A 80 5.03 21.60 -3.41
C ASP A 80 4.82 20.33 -2.56
N THR A 81 3.57 19.91 -2.36
CA THR A 81 3.21 18.68 -1.67
C THR A 81 3.24 17.48 -2.62
N THR A 82 3.95 16.42 -2.24
CA THR A 82 3.93 15.14 -2.96
C THR A 82 2.86 14.22 -2.41
N TRP A 83 1.96 13.77 -3.29
CA TRP A 83 0.93 12.80 -2.92
C TRP A 83 1.31 11.39 -3.34
N THR A 84 1.09 10.44 -2.43
CA THR A 84 1.10 9.01 -2.75
C THR A 84 -0.33 8.52 -2.86
N ILE A 85 -0.76 8.15 -4.06
CA ILE A 85 -2.15 7.78 -4.36
C ILE A 85 -2.25 6.25 -4.49
N ILE A 86 -3.07 5.64 -3.62
CA ILE A 86 -3.41 4.21 -3.65
C ILE A 86 -4.79 4.06 -4.26
N GLN A 87 -4.90 3.32 -5.36
CA GLN A 87 -6.16 3.16 -6.08
C GLN A 87 -7.06 2.12 -5.41
N HIS A 88 -8.37 2.26 -5.58
CA HIS A 88 -9.37 1.26 -5.23
C HIS A 88 -10.35 1.01 -6.39
N ASN A 89 -11.10 -0.08 -6.29
CA ASN A 89 -12.02 -0.56 -7.33
C ASN A 89 -13.31 0.26 -7.54
N ASN A 90 -13.54 1.34 -6.79
CA ASN A 90 -14.80 2.08 -6.80
C ASN A 90 -14.59 3.57 -7.03
N THR A 91 -14.16 3.92 -8.24
CA THR A 91 -13.87 5.31 -8.64
C THR A 91 -15.03 6.00 -9.36
N LYS A 92 -16.18 5.33 -9.50
CA LYS A 92 -17.35 5.84 -10.20
C LYS A 92 -18.55 5.86 -9.27
N GLU A 93 -19.49 6.77 -9.53
CA GLU A 93 -20.75 6.82 -8.80
C GLU A 93 -21.48 5.47 -8.89
N THR A 94 -21.71 4.86 -7.72
CA THR A 94 -22.50 3.62 -7.62
C THR A 94 -23.94 3.99 -7.28
N LYS A 95 -24.87 3.81 -8.21
CA LYS A 95 -26.30 4.12 -7.97
C LYS A 95 -26.93 3.06 -7.08
N LEU A 96 -27.26 3.46 -5.86
CA LEU A 96 -27.91 2.60 -4.88
C LEU A 96 -29.44 2.67 -5.02
N ARG A 97 -30.09 1.52 -4.93
CA ARG A 97 -31.54 1.46 -4.71
C ARG A 97 -31.76 1.44 -3.20
N GLY A 98 -32.76 2.19 -2.73
CA GLY A 98 -33.11 2.19 -1.31
C GLY A 98 -33.38 0.77 -0.82
N SER A 99 -32.96 0.47 0.42
CA SER A 99 -33.18 -0.87 0.98
C SER A 99 -34.69 -1.11 1.17
N PRO A 100 -35.24 -2.24 0.69
CA PRO A 100 -36.63 -2.62 0.98
C PRO A 100 -36.88 -2.81 2.47
N ASN A 101 -35.82 -3.12 3.23
CA ASN A 101 -35.86 -3.40 4.65
C ASN A 101 -34.97 -2.39 5.39
N HIS A 102 -35.55 -1.62 6.31
CA HIS A 102 -34.81 -0.64 7.12
C HIS A 102 -33.66 -1.26 7.94
N ASN A 103 -33.68 -2.58 8.16
CA ASN A 103 -32.65 -3.30 8.92
C ASN A 103 -31.49 -3.83 8.05
N GLU A 104 -31.52 -3.64 6.73
CA GLU A 104 -30.49 -4.13 5.82
C GLU A 104 -29.79 -2.95 5.14
N PRO A 105 -28.70 -2.41 5.73
CA PRO A 105 -27.96 -1.33 5.12
C PRO A 105 -27.24 -1.80 3.86
N TYR A 106 -27.05 -0.89 2.92
CA TYR A 106 -26.20 -1.15 1.77
C TYR A 106 -24.73 -1.07 2.20
N ILE A 107 -24.00 -2.18 2.09
CA ILE A 107 -22.58 -2.27 2.46
C ILE A 107 -21.73 -2.15 1.19
N VAL A 108 -20.79 -1.20 1.20
CA VAL A 108 -19.76 -1.08 0.17
C VAL A 108 -18.43 -1.44 0.79
N SER A 109 -17.68 -2.30 0.10
CA SER A 109 -16.29 -2.59 0.43
C SER A 109 -15.38 -2.06 -0.66
N PHE A 110 -14.38 -1.27 -0.27
CA PHE A 110 -13.35 -0.79 -1.17
C PHE A 110 -12.23 -1.82 -1.24
N ASN A 111 -11.96 -2.31 -2.44
CA ASN A 111 -10.81 -3.16 -2.69
C ASN A 111 -9.68 -2.28 -3.22
N TYR A 112 -8.71 -2.00 -2.35
CA TYR A 112 -7.52 -1.24 -2.68
C TYR A 112 -6.50 -2.11 -3.42
N SER A 113 -5.61 -1.46 -4.18
CA SER A 113 -4.47 -2.14 -4.80
C SER A 113 -3.42 -2.64 -3.79
N ALA A 114 -3.50 -2.17 -2.54
CA ALA A 114 -2.63 -2.58 -1.43
C ALA A 114 -3.41 -3.39 -0.38
N ASN A 115 -2.72 -4.31 0.29
CA ASN A 115 -3.32 -5.08 1.38
C ASN A 115 -3.41 -4.24 2.67
N VAL A 116 -4.22 -4.68 3.65
CA VAL A 116 -4.46 -3.94 4.90
C VAL A 116 -3.18 -3.61 5.68
N LYS A 117 -2.19 -4.51 5.69
CA LYS A 117 -0.92 -4.26 6.40
C LYS A 117 -0.09 -3.20 5.67
N GLN A 118 -0.02 -3.26 4.34
CA GLN A 118 0.63 -2.22 3.52
C GLN A 118 -0.07 -0.87 3.68
N LEU A 119 -1.41 -0.84 3.68
CA LEU A 119 -2.18 0.38 3.94
C LEU A 119 -1.86 0.95 5.32
N GLN A 120 -1.76 0.10 6.36
CA GLN A 120 -1.39 0.54 7.69
C GLN A 120 0.03 1.14 7.74
N THR A 121 1.01 0.51 7.08
CA THR A 121 2.37 1.04 6.96
C THR A 121 2.37 2.41 6.27
N MET A 122 1.60 2.55 5.19
CA MET A 122 1.43 3.81 4.46
C MET A 122 0.81 4.90 5.33
N ILE A 123 -0.30 4.59 6.03
CA ILE A 123 -0.98 5.55 6.92
C ILE A 123 -0.06 5.98 8.07
N ASN A 124 0.67 5.04 8.67
CA ASN A 124 1.56 5.33 9.80
C ASN A 124 2.80 6.14 9.42
N SER A 125 3.21 6.11 8.15
CA SER A 125 4.38 6.83 7.64
C SER A 125 4.03 8.18 7.00
N ALA A 126 2.75 8.43 6.73
CA ALA A 126 2.28 9.68 6.14
C ALA A 126 2.12 10.77 7.21
N GLU A 127 2.59 11.98 6.91
CA GLU A 127 2.30 13.18 7.72
C GLU A 127 0.81 13.53 7.68
N HIS A 128 0.20 13.36 6.50
CA HIS A 128 -1.21 13.62 6.26
C HIS A 128 -1.79 12.56 5.33
N CYS A 129 -3.00 12.09 5.62
CA CYS A 129 -3.73 11.11 4.83
C CYS A 129 -5.19 11.50 4.74
N GLU A 130 -5.75 11.50 3.53
CA GLU A 130 -7.14 11.85 3.28
C GLU A 130 -7.82 10.87 2.31
N GLN A 131 -9.14 10.73 2.46
CA GLN A 131 -10.01 10.02 1.55
C GLN A 131 -11.36 10.75 1.48
N GLU A 132 -11.88 10.93 0.27
CA GLU A 132 -13.18 11.58 0.05
C GLU A 132 -14.25 10.58 -0.39
N ILE A 133 -15.48 10.76 0.08
CA ILE A 133 -16.67 10.01 -0.34
C ILE A 133 -17.78 11.00 -0.71
N GLY A 134 -18.19 11.00 -1.98
CA GLY A 134 -19.34 11.76 -2.46
C GLY A 134 -20.66 11.01 -2.24
N TYR A 135 -21.66 11.69 -1.71
CA TYR A 135 -23.01 11.15 -1.51
C TYR A 135 -24.06 11.99 -2.23
N HIS A 136 -24.66 11.42 -3.28
CA HIS A 136 -25.72 12.04 -4.06
C HIS A 136 -27.06 11.36 -3.76
N CYS A 137 -28.02 12.12 -3.21
CA CYS A 137 -29.29 11.57 -2.76
C CYS A 137 -30.52 12.19 -3.44
N LYS A 138 -31.59 11.38 -3.51
CA LYS A 138 -32.95 11.83 -3.76
C LYS A 138 -33.86 11.23 -2.70
N ASN A 139 -34.52 12.06 -1.90
CA ASN A 139 -35.37 11.63 -0.77
C ASN A 139 -34.66 10.70 0.23
N SER A 140 -33.36 10.90 0.46
CA SER A 140 -32.55 10.14 1.43
C SER A 140 -31.65 11.09 2.21
N ARG A 141 -31.31 10.76 3.45
CA ARG A 141 -30.50 11.60 4.34
C ARG A 141 -29.19 10.87 4.65
N LEU A 142 -28.07 11.61 4.65
CA LEU A 142 -26.75 11.05 4.96
C LEU A 142 -26.54 10.87 6.47
N LEU A 143 -27.13 11.71 7.31
CA LEU A 143 -27.03 11.68 8.78
C LEU A 143 -28.29 12.31 9.41
N ASN A 144 -28.78 11.76 10.52
CA ASN A 144 -29.75 12.41 11.42
C ASN A 144 -29.06 12.66 12.78
N THR A 145 -28.23 13.70 12.89
CA THR A 145 -27.89 14.24 14.21
C THR A 145 -27.48 15.72 14.09
N PRO A 146 -28.19 16.65 14.75
CA PRO A 146 -27.60 17.93 15.12
C PRO A 146 -26.43 17.62 16.05
N GLY A 147 -25.26 18.20 15.80
CA GLY A 147 -24.16 18.16 16.76
C GLY A 147 -24.66 18.65 18.12
N LEU A 148 -24.62 17.78 19.12
CA LEU A 148 -24.70 18.23 20.50
C LEU A 148 -23.28 18.65 20.89
N TYR A 149 -23.14 19.96 21.09
CA TYR A 149 -22.04 20.59 21.78
C TYR A 149 -21.86 20.01 23.19
#